data_AF-A0A1Q9MTT8-F1
#
_entry.id   AF-A0A1Q9MTT8-F1
#
_cell.length_a   1.000
_cell.length_b   1.000
_cell.length_c   1.000
_cell.angle_alpha   90.00
_cell.angle_beta   90.00
_cell.angle_gamma   90.00
#
_symmetry.space_group_name_H-M   'P 1'
#
loop_
_entity.id
_entity.type
_entity.pdbx_description
1 polymer ?
#
loop_
_entity_poly.entity_id
_entity_poly.type
_entity_poly.pdbx_seq_one_letter_code
_entity_poly.pdbx_strand_id
1 'polypeptide(L)'
;MKNIETGEDQSDKEQESPIDPDAEEWIMLMYQNSQPTLFQRRDDTVVVLLYTTNLGVIHKTISTNLGFTWSEDEPTSLPNPDASIDCLKLENGDIILAFNNSTNGRSPLTLVISYYEGDP
;
A
#
# COMPACT_ATOMS: atom_id res chain seq x y z
N MET A 1 -46.71 16.62 -44.31
CA MET A 1 -45.83 17.02 -43.19
C MET A 1 -45.13 15.77 -42.69
N LYS A 2 -43.81 15.84 -42.49
CA LYS A 2 -42.86 14.72 -42.43
C LYS A 2 -42.91 13.95 -41.10
N ASN A 3 -42.64 12.64 -41.17
CA ASN A 3 -42.39 11.72 -40.06
C ASN A 3 -41.15 12.14 -39.27
N ILE A 4 -41.16 11.92 -37.95
CA ILE A 4 -40.01 12.09 -37.06
C ILE A 4 -39.54 10.68 -36.68
N GLU A 5 -38.37 10.29 -37.16
CA GLU A 5 -37.64 9.10 -36.71
C GLU A 5 -36.84 9.46 -35.44
N THR A 6 -36.96 8.63 -34.41
CA THR A 6 -36.17 8.71 -33.18
C THR A 6 -34.79 8.13 -33.46
N GLY A 7 -33.74 8.97 -33.41
CA GLY A 7 -32.35 8.52 -33.48
C GLY A 7 -31.98 7.68 -32.26
N GLU A 8 -31.33 6.55 -32.50
CA GLU A 8 -30.76 5.69 -31.46
C GLU A 8 -29.64 6.44 -30.72
N ASP A 9 -29.70 6.35 -29.39
CA ASP A 9 -28.70 6.88 -28.46
C ASP A 9 -27.45 6.01 -28.55
N GLN A 10 -26.47 6.41 -29.36
CA GLN A 10 -25.14 5.82 -29.32
C GLN A 10 -24.40 6.42 -28.13
N SER A 11 -24.54 5.77 -26.97
CA SER A 11 -23.63 6.00 -25.85
C SER A 11 -22.20 5.73 -26.33
N ASP A 12 -21.40 6.78 -26.42
CA ASP A 12 -19.96 6.71 -26.63
C ASP A 12 -19.38 5.78 -25.56
N LYS A 13 -19.03 4.56 -25.96
CA LYS A 13 -18.23 3.67 -25.13
C LYS A 13 -16.85 4.30 -25.09
N GLU A 14 -16.48 4.91 -23.96
CA GLU A 14 -15.09 5.30 -23.70
C GLU A 14 -14.22 4.06 -23.89
N GLN A 15 -13.51 4.03 -25.01
CA GLN A 15 -12.49 3.05 -25.28
C GLN A 15 -11.30 3.46 -24.42
N GLU A 16 -11.03 2.71 -23.34
CA GLU A 16 -9.81 2.91 -22.56
C GLU A 16 -8.62 2.82 -23.51
N SER A 17 -7.89 3.93 -23.62
CA SER A 17 -6.66 4.00 -24.41
C SER A 17 -5.67 2.96 -23.90
N PRO A 18 -4.85 2.34 -24.78
CA PRO A 18 -3.80 1.43 -24.34
C PRO A 18 -2.90 2.15 -23.34
N ILE A 19 -2.53 1.47 -22.25
CA ILE A 19 -1.53 1.96 -21.31
C ILE A 19 -0.26 2.26 -22.12
N ASP A 20 0.14 3.53 -22.12
CA ASP A 20 1.39 3.99 -22.74
C ASP A 20 2.55 3.17 -22.13
N PRO A 21 3.43 2.52 -22.90
CA PRO A 21 4.57 1.79 -22.35
C PRO A 21 5.50 2.68 -21.51
N ASP A 22 5.50 4.00 -21.74
CA ASP A 22 6.21 4.96 -20.90
C ASP A 22 5.45 5.25 -19.59
N ALA A 23 4.16 4.91 -19.50
CA ALA A 23 3.38 5.04 -18.26
C ALA A 23 3.92 4.15 -17.15
N GLU A 24 4.54 3.00 -17.42
CA GLU A 24 5.18 2.21 -16.36
C GLU A 24 6.32 2.99 -15.70
N GLU A 25 7.14 3.73 -16.48
CA GLU A 25 8.18 4.59 -15.93
C GLU A 25 7.57 5.72 -15.09
N TRP A 26 6.49 6.36 -15.56
CA TRP A 26 5.78 7.40 -14.81
C TRP A 26 5.11 6.87 -13.53
N ILE A 27 4.50 5.69 -13.60
CA ILE A 27 3.88 4.98 -12.48
C ILE A 27 4.96 4.67 -11.43
N MET A 28 6.13 4.20 -11.86
CA MET A 28 7.28 3.96 -10.98
C MET A 28 7.80 5.25 -10.34
N LEU A 29 7.82 6.38 -11.06
CA LEU A 29 8.20 7.68 -10.49
C LEU A 29 7.16 8.23 -9.49
N MET A 30 5.91 7.79 -9.58
CA MET A 30 4.85 8.12 -8.62
C MET A 30 4.90 7.23 -7.37
N TYR A 31 5.62 6.10 -7.41
CA TYR A 31 5.84 5.26 -6.24
C TYR A 31 6.94 5.83 -5.35
N GLN A 32 6.51 6.36 -4.22
CA GLN A 32 7.41 6.82 -3.17
C GLN A 32 7.11 6.07 -1.88
N ASN A 33 8.02 5.18 -1.50
CA ASN A 33 8.08 4.59 -0.18
C ASN A 33 8.35 5.71 0.82
N SER A 34 7.42 5.95 1.73
CA SER A 34 7.45 7.12 2.62
C SER A 34 7.15 6.74 4.07
N GLN A 35 7.70 7.54 4.99
CA GLN A 35 7.54 7.44 6.45
C GLN A 35 7.59 5.99 6.98
N PRO A 36 8.79 5.36 6.96
CA PRO A 36 8.96 4.02 7.48
C PRO A 36 8.63 3.97 8.97
N THR A 37 8.02 2.86 9.40
CA THR A 37 8.05 2.40 10.79
C THR A 37 8.75 1.04 10.84
N LEU A 38 9.45 0.73 11.93
CA LEU A 38 10.29 -0.47 11.99
C LEU A 38 10.26 -1.13 13.36
N PHE A 39 10.53 -2.44 13.36
CA PHE A 39 10.80 -3.21 14.56
C PHE A 39 11.88 -4.26 14.29
N GLN A 40 12.61 -4.65 15.33
CA GLN A 40 13.61 -5.71 15.27
C GLN A 40 13.05 -6.99 15.89
N ARG A 41 13.13 -8.10 15.16
CA ARG A 41 12.83 -9.45 15.62
C ARG A 41 13.94 -9.98 16.53
N ARG A 42 13.68 -11.06 17.27
CA ARG A 42 14.66 -11.75 18.13
C ARG A 42 15.81 -12.40 17.35
N ASP A 43 15.60 -12.70 16.07
CA ASP A 43 16.61 -13.26 15.17
C ASP A 43 17.47 -12.18 14.49
N ASP A 44 17.43 -10.95 15.01
CA ASP A 44 18.09 -9.75 14.47
C ASP A 44 17.58 -9.27 13.11
N THR A 45 16.52 -9.88 12.56
CA THR A 45 15.84 -9.33 11.38
C THR A 45 15.20 -8.00 11.72
N VAL A 46 15.52 -6.96 10.96
CA VAL A 46 14.82 -5.67 11.02
C VAL A 46 13.71 -5.69 9.97
N VAL A 47 12.48 -5.49 10.39
CA VAL A 47 11.32 -5.36 9.52
C VAL A 47 10.96 -3.89 9.42
N VAL A 48 10.81 -3.38 8.20
CA VAL A 48 10.32 -2.04 7.90
C VAL A 48 8.98 -2.16 7.21
N LEU A 49 7.99 -1.42 7.71
CA LEU A 49 6.70 -1.20 7.06
C LEU A 49 6.68 0.20 6.48
N LEU A 50 6.16 0.31 5.26
CA LEU A 50 6.11 1.52 4.45
C LEU A 50 4.67 1.75 4.04
N TYR A 51 4.20 3.00 4.12
CA TYR A 51 3.12 3.36 3.24
C TYR A 51 3.69 3.74 1.87
N THR A 52 2.94 3.39 0.84
CA THR A 52 3.34 3.59 -0.55
C THR A 52 2.30 4.42 -1.26
N THR A 53 2.72 5.57 -1.78
CA THR A 53 1.83 6.47 -2.52
C THR A 53 1.23 5.75 -3.73
N ASN A 54 -0.09 5.86 -3.92
CA ASN A 54 -0.86 5.33 -5.06
C ASN A 54 -0.94 3.78 -5.18
N LEU A 55 -0.47 3.00 -4.21
CA LEU A 55 -0.63 1.54 -4.21
C LEU A 55 -1.77 1.05 -3.32
N GLY A 56 -2.24 1.87 -2.38
CA GLY A 56 -3.40 1.55 -1.56
C GLY A 56 -3.18 0.44 -0.51
N VAL A 57 -1.93 -0.01 -0.33
CA VAL A 57 -1.54 -1.09 0.59
C VAL A 57 -0.25 -0.73 1.34
N ILE A 58 -0.04 -1.34 2.49
CA ILE A 58 1.24 -1.25 3.21
C ILE A 58 2.24 -2.20 2.55
N HIS A 59 3.47 -1.75 2.36
CA HIS A 59 4.59 -2.56 1.88
C HIS A 59 5.54 -2.90 3.01
N LYS A 60 6.29 -3.98 2.82
CA LYS A 60 7.28 -4.49 3.77
C LYS A 60 8.60 -4.74 3.08
N THR A 61 9.69 -4.38 3.75
CA THR A 61 11.05 -4.83 3.40
C THR A 61 11.78 -5.27 4.66
N ILE A 62 12.73 -6.20 4.53
CA ILE A 62 13.47 -6.74 5.66
C ILE A 62 14.98 -6.59 5.46
N SER A 63 15.69 -6.52 6.58
CA SER A 63 17.14 -6.64 6.64
C SER A 63 17.52 -7.77 7.59
N THR A 64 18.36 -8.69 7.12
CA THR A 64 18.93 -9.79 7.93
C THR A 64 20.34 -9.48 8.43
N ASN A 65 20.80 -8.24 8.24
CA ASN A 65 22.10 -7.76 8.66
C ASN A 65 22.00 -6.35 9.25
N LEU A 66 21.10 -6.17 10.22
CA LEU A 66 21.01 -4.94 11.03
C LEU A 66 20.89 -3.63 10.22
N GLY A 67 20.25 -3.70 9.05
CA GLY A 67 19.99 -2.54 8.19
C GLY A 67 21.09 -2.23 7.17
N PHE A 68 22.12 -3.07 7.01
CA PHE A 68 23.16 -2.85 5.98
C PHE A 68 22.62 -3.06 4.55
N THR A 69 21.81 -4.09 4.35
CA THR A 69 21.14 -4.37 3.08
C THR A 69 19.69 -4.74 3.32
N TRP A 70 18.84 -4.47 2.33
CA TRP A 70 17.39 -4.68 2.38
C TRP A 70 16.94 -5.60 1.24
N SER A 71 15.88 -6.37 1.48
CA SER A 71 15.18 -7.08 0.40
C SER A 71 14.46 -6.09 -0.52
N GLU A 72 14.04 -6.55 -1.70
CA GLU A 72 12.96 -5.88 -2.43
C GLU A 72 11.74 -5.75 -1.52
N ASP A 73 10.99 -4.65 -1.66
CA ASP A 73 9.76 -4.46 -0.91
C ASP A 73 8.61 -5.26 -1.54
N GLU A 74 7.75 -5.82 -0.68
CA GLU A 74 6.61 -6.63 -1.07
C GLU A 74 5.31 -6.09 -0.46
N PRO A 75 4.18 -6.17 -1.18
CA PRO A 75 2.89 -5.73 -0.66
C PRO A 75 2.41 -6.68 0.45
N THR A 76 1.79 -6.11 1.48
CA THR A 76 1.06 -6.86 2.52
C THR A 76 -0.42 -6.99 2.15
N SER A 77 -1.21 -7.66 2.99
CA SER A 77 -2.67 -7.70 2.88
C SER A 77 -3.37 -6.49 3.52
N LEU A 78 -2.63 -5.58 4.16
CA LEU A 78 -3.18 -4.46 4.89
C LEU A 78 -3.39 -3.25 3.97
N PRO A 79 -4.64 -2.77 3.79
CA PRO A 79 -4.90 -1.60 2.97
C PRO A 79 -4.44 -0.32 3.67
N ASN A 80 -4.04 0.69 2.89
CA ASN A 80 -3.69 2.00 3.41
C ASN A 80 -3.92 3.11 2.35
N PRO A 81 -4.64 4.20 2.67
CA PRO A 81 -5.06 5.24 1.73
C PRO A 81 -4.01 6.36 1.65
N ASP A 82 -2.75 6.01 1.44
CA ASP A 82 -1.60 6.92 1.50
C ASP A 82 -1.56 7.74 2.80
N ALA A 83 -1.84 7.06 3.91
CA ALA A 83 -1.76 7.60 5.25
C ALA A 83 -0.53 7.08 6.00
N SER A 84 -0.04 7.89 6.94
CA SER A 84 1.03 7.50 7.84
C SER A 84 0.64 6.28 8.68
N ILE A 85 1.62 5.43 8.97
CA ILE A 85 1.50 4.26 9.83
C ILE A 85 2.53 4.33 10.96
N ASP A 86 2.28 3.64 12.06
CA ASP A 86 3.28 3.51 13.14
C ASP A 86 3.13 2.17 13.86
N CYS A 87 4.23 1.62 14.37
CA CYS A 87 4.23 0.35 15.07
C CYS A 87 5.05 0.36 16.36
N LEU A 88 4.68 -0.53 17.28
CA LEU A 88 5.36 -0.74 18.55
C LEU A 88 5.56 -2.24 18.78
N LYS A 89 6.77 -2.64 19.14
CA LYS A 89 7.05 -3.98 19.68
C LYS A 89 6.83 -3.99 21.19
N LEU A 90 5.96 -4.88 21.66
CA LEU A 90 5.72 -5.15 23.07
C LEU A 90 6.84 -6.02 23.67
N GLU A 91 6.96 -6.01 25.01
CA GLU A 91 7.98 -6.80 25.72
C GLU A 91 7.87 -8.31 25.47
N ASN A 92 6.65 -8.82 25.23
CA ASN A 92 6.40 -10.22 24.91
C ASN A 92 6.73 -10.57 23.44
N GLY A 93 7.11 -9.58 22.62
CA GLY A 93 7.43 -9.73 21.20
C GLY A 93 6.24 -9.51 20.25
N ASP A 94 5.03 -9.24 20.75
CA ASP A 94 3.92 -8.91 19.87
C ASP A 94 4.13 -7.51 19.25
N ILE A 95 3.63 -7.30 18.05
CA ILE A 95 3.71 -6.02 17.34
C ILE A 95 2.32 -5.40 17.27
N ILE A 96 2.18 -4.17 17.71
CA ILE A 96 0.99 -3.35 17.49
C ILE A 96 1.26 -2.44 16.29
N LEU A 97 0.37 -2.44 15.29
CA LEU A 97 0.42 -1.52 14.16
C LEU A 97 -0.83 -0.63 14.17
N ALA A 98 -0.61 0.68 14.06
CA ALA A 98 -1.62 1.70 13.83
C ALA A 98 -1.61 2.14 12.36
N PHE A 99 -2.76 2.04 11.69
CA PHE A 99 -2.90 2.41 10.27
C PHE A 99 -4.35 2.73 9.92
N ASN A 100 -4.58 3.33 8.74
CA ASN A 100 -5.93 3.53 8.24
C ASN A 100 -6.38 2.33 7.40
N ASN A 101 -7.29 1.51 7.93
CA ASN A 101 -7.79 0.31 7.25
C ASN A 101 -8.81 0.64 6.15
N SER A 102 -8.31 1.19 5.04
CA SER A 102 -9.10 1.69 3.91
C SER A 102 -8.18 1.90 2.71
N THR A 103 -8.70 1.80 1.50
CA THR A 103 -7.96 2.16 0.28
C THR A 103 -8.21 3.59 -0.18
N ASN A 104 -9.30 4.22 0.29
CA ASN A 104 -9.83 5.45 -0.32
C ASN A 104 -9.94 6.63 0.65
N GLY A 105 -9.84 6.42 1.96
CA GLY A 105 -10.03 7.49 2.94
C GLY A 105 -9.34 7.22 4.27
N ARG A 106 -8.83 8.27 4.91
CA ARG A 106 -8.02 8.21 6.16
C ARG A 106 -8.85 7.93 7.42
N SER A 107 -9.80 7.02 7.31
CA SER A 107 -10.67 6.55 8.38
C SER A 107 -11.23 5.18 8.02
N PRO A 108 -11.41 4.27 9.00
CA PRO A 108 -11.07 4.44 10.42
C PRO A 108 -9.56 4.38 10.68
N LEU A 109 -9.12 4.86 11.85
CA LEU A 109 -7.82 4.48 12.40
C LEU A 109 -7.99 3.13 13.12
N THR A 110 -7.15 2.16 12.77
CA THR A 110 -7.24 0.77 13.21
C THR A 110 -5.95 0.37 13.92
N LEU A 111 -6.09 -0.44 14.98
CA LEU A 111 -4.99 -1.11 15.64
C LEU A 111 -5.09 -2.61 15.36
N VAL A 112 -4.00 -3.22 14.89
CA VAL A 112 -3.87 -4.68 14.75
C VAL A 112 -2.69 -5.17 15.59
N ILE A 113 -2.77 -6.45 15.99
CA ILE A 113 -1.72 -7.13 16.76
C ILE A 113 -1.22 -8.29 15.92
N SER A 114 0.09 -8.29 15.65
CA SER A 114 0.80 -9.47 15.18
C SER A 114 1.41 -10.19 16.37
N TYR A 115 1.09 -11.47 16.51
CA TYR A 115 1.64 -12.30 17.58
C TYR A 115 3.02 -12.83 17.21
N TYR A 116 3.90 -12.94 18.19
CA TYR A 116 5.21 -13.59 18.04
C TYR A 116 6.10 -12.99 16.94
N GLU A 117 6.10 -11.66 16.77
CA GLU A 117 6.97 -10.94 15.84
C GLU A 117 6.72 -11.25 14.34
N GLY A 118 5.57 -11.84 14.02
CA GLY A 118 5.14 -12.09 12.65
C GLY A 118 4.80 -10.81 11.88
N ASP A 119 4.46 -10.96 10.60
CA ASP A 119 3.93 -9.85 9.82
C ASP A 119 2.47 -9.56 10.25
N PRO A 120 2.11 -8.28 10.51
CA PRO A 120 0.74 -7.89 10.85
C PRO A 120 -0.24 -7.99 9.68
#